data_AF-A0A7C1TWU0-F1
#
_entry.id   AF-A0A7C1TWU0-F1
#
_cell.length_a   1.000
_cell.length_b   1.000
_cell.length_c   1.000
_cell.angle_alpha   90.00
_cell.angle_beta   90.00
_cell.angle_gamma   90.00
#
_symmetry.space_group_name_H-M   'P 1'
#
loop_
_entity.id
_entity.type
_entity.pdbx_description
1 polymer ?
#
loop_
_entity_poly.entity_id
_entity_poly.type
_entity_poly.pdbx_seq_one_letter_code
_entity_poly.pdbx_strand_id
1 'polypeptide(L)'
;MNSVIERYLKFLVLMIAILFSTFSLITNHAIAKDSQKTFQIAGLDTPDGPPPCGQDGQCNLATCPNDPDCPPEPEPPESTSGSSGTSDNLEPSRASDIKNCTTQETTEIGFAIDWGADNWAGFETALESIRDWPVKIGGCLKNRFKKNGKVVCEDSMKGKCNGNNGWAAALNRKCHMCPDFLDKIRAISGVENRQACYFALVTHEWGHTCERGHKTLEIIDDEAFNFWKSNHPGVTINFNDCGMQ
;
A
#
# COMPACT_ATOMS: atom_id res chain seq x y z
N MET A 1 1.89 -38.97 55.40
CA MET A 1 2.87 -38.16 54.60
C MET A 1 2.27 -37.50 53.36
N ASN A 2 1.15 -37.97 52.78
CA ASN A 2 0.60 -37.38 51.53
C ASN A 2 -0.17 -36.06 51.67
N SER A 3 -0.65 -35.68 52.85
CA SER A 3 -1.46 -34.45 53.02
C SER A 3 -0.63 -33.16 53.03
N VAL A 4 0.64 -33.23 53.43
CA VAL A 4 1.51 -32.05 53.53
C VAL A 4 1.99 -31.62 52.14
N ILE A 5 2.38 -32.58 51.30
CA ILE A 5 2.87 -32.32 49.93
C ILE A 5 1.79 -31.67 49.07
N GLU A 6 0.53 -32.09 49.21
CA GLU A 6 -0.59 -31.52 48.45
C GLU A 6 -0.88 -30.05 48.83
N ARG A 7 -0.67 -29.69 50.11
CA ARG A 7 -0.81 -28.30 50.57
C ARG A 7 0.31 -27.40 50.03
N TYR A 8 1.54 -27.90 49.99
CA TYR A 8 2.67 -27.16 49.40
C TYR A 8 2.50 -26.95 47.89
N LEU A 9 1.97 -27.94 47.17
CA LEU A 9 1.76 -27.81 45.72
C LEU A 9 0.70 -26.73 45.40
N LYS A 10 -0.40 -26.69 46.16
CA LYS A 10 -1.45 -25.66 46.01
C LYS A 10 -0.92 -24.25 46.32
N PHE A 11 -0.06 -24.12 47.33
CA PHE A 11 0.58 -22.85 47.66
C PHE A 11 1.56 -22.38 46.58
N LEU A 12 2.32 -23.30 45.99
CA LEU A 12 3.28 -23.00 44.93
C LEU A 12 2.56 -22.49 43.66
N VAL A 13 1.46 -23.15 43.27
CA VAL A 13 0.67 -22.74 42.10
C VAL A 13 0.06 -21.35 42.30
N LEU A 14 -0.41 -21.04 43.51
CA LEU A 14 -0.96 -19.72 43.83
C LEU A 14 0.12 -18.62 43.77
N MET A 15 1.32 -18.90 44.28
CA MET A 15 2.45 -17.95 44.23
C MET A 15 2.91 -17.67 42.80
N ILE A 16 2.94 -18.70 41.94
CA ILE A 16 3.27 -18.54 40.52
C ILE A 16 2.21 -17.68 39.82
N ALA A 17 0.92 -17.89 40.09
CA ALA A 17 -0.15 -17.08 39.50
C ALA A 17 -0.07 -15.59 39.89
N ILE A 18 0.32 -15.28 41.13
CA ILE A 18 0.52 -13.89 41.60
C ILE A 18 1.76 -13.24 40.96
N LEU A 19 2.82 -14.01 40.72
CA LEU A 19 4.01 -13.51 40.03
C LEU A 19 3.74 -13.20 38.56
N PHE A 20 2.91 -13.98 37.87
CA PHE A 20 2.54 -13.69 36.47
C PHE A 20 1.58 -12.50 36.34
N SER A 21 0.70 -12.24 37.30
CA SER A 21 -0.23 -11.09 37.23
C SER A 21 0.45 -9.75 37.50
N THR A 22 1.53 -9.73 38.29
CA THR A 22 2.32 -8.52 38.56
C THR A 22 3.30 -8.17 37.44
N PHE A 23 3.77 -9.15 36.65
CA PHE A 23 4.67 -8.90 35.52
C PHE A 23 3.97 -8.13 34.37
N SER A 24 2.69 -8.39 34.13
CA SER A 24 1.89 -7.68 33.11
C SER A 24 1.60 -6.21 33.44
N LEU A 25 1.75 -5.78 34.70
CA LEU A 25 1.53 -4.39 35.10
C LEU A 25 2.77 -3.51 34.93
N ILE A 26 3.98 -4.09 34.98
CA ILE A 26 5.24 -3.31 34.96
C ILE A 26 5.69 -2.99 33.53
N THR A 27 5.34 -3.81 32.53
CA THR A 27 5.70 -3.56 31.13
C THR A 27 4.90 -2.45 30.45
N ASN A 28 3.79 -1.98 31.04
CA ASN A 28 2.97 -0.89 30.47
C ASN A 28 3.39 0.52 30.92
N HIS A 29 4.43 0.67 31.75
CA HIS A 29 4.87 1.99 32.23
C HIS A 29 6.23 2.46 31.69
N ALA A 30 6.85 1.70 30.78
CA ALA A 30 8.19 2.00 30.28
C ALA A 30 8.26 2.29 28.77
N ILE A 31 7.25 2.95 28.17
CA ILE A 31 7.39 3.59 26.85
C ILE A 31 6.52 4.86 26.80
N ALA A 32 6.94 5.91 27.50
CA ALA A 32 6.40 7.25 27.30
C ALA A 32 7.39 8.31 27.77
N LYS A 33 8.55 8.39 27.10
CA LYS A 33 9.43 9.55 27.17
C LYS A 33 10.43 9.49 26.02
N ASP A 34 10.01 9.91 24.83
CA ASP A 34 10.93 10.63 23.97
C ASP A 34 10.20 11.58 23.00
N SER A 35 10.67 12.83 23.02
CA SER A 35 10.51 13.91 22.05
C SER A 35 9.13 14.24 21.46
N GLN A 36 8.37 15.04 22.20
CA GLN A 36 7.53 16.08 21.58
C GLN A 36 8.47 17.16 21.01
N LYS A 37 8.90 17.01 19.75
CA LYS A 37 9.34 18.15 18.96
C LYS A 37 8.07 18.85 18.47
N THR A 38 7.72 19.94 19.13
CA THR A 38 6.69 20.87 18.70
C THR A 38 7.09 21.42 17.32
N PHE A 39 6.48 20.89 16.25
CA PHE A 39 6.40 21.63 15.00
C PHE A 39 5.48 22.82 15.26
N GLN A 40 6.06 24.02 15.26
CA GLN A 40 5.30 25.26 15.14
C GLN A 40 4.68 25.26 13.74
N ILE A 41 3.43 24.80 13.63
CA ILE A 41 2.59 25.06 12.47
C ILE A 41 2.16 26.52 12.63
N ALA A 42 2.90 27.43 12.00
CA ALA A 42 2.51 28.83 11.95
C ALA A 42 1.12 28.92 11.28
N GLY A 43 0.15 29.52 11.98
CA GLY A 43 -1.12 29.95 11.37
C GLY A 43 -2.42 29.41 11.97
N LEU A 44 -2.40 28.56 13.01
CA LEU A 44 -3.64 28.03 13.60
C LEU A 44 -4.24 28.86 14.75
N ASP A 45 -3.54 29.89 15.24
CA ASP A 45 -3.94 30.67 16.43
C ASP A 45 -4.30 32.14 16.12
N THR A 46 -4.74 32.48 14.90
CA THR A 46 -5.32 33.80 14.59
C THR A 46 -6.85 33.77 14.67
N PRO A 47 -7.52 34.84 15.17
CA PRO A 47 -8.99 34.90 15.32
C PRO A 47 -9.77 34.67 14.02
N ASP A 48 -9.12 34.91 12.87
CA ASP A 48 -9.72 34.83 11.54
C ASP A 48 -9.52 33.46 10.86
N GLY A 49 -8.95 32.47 11.57
CA GLY A 49 -8.54 31.19 11.00
C GLY A 49 -7.31 31.31 10.07
N PRO A 50 -6.78 30.19 9.55
CA PRO A 50 -5.74 30.24 8.54
C PRO A 50 -6.30 30.91 7.27
N PRO A 51 -5.51 31.75 6.57
CA PRO A 51 -5.95 32.34 5.31
C PRO A 51 -6.36 31.23 4.32
N PRO A 52 -7.37 31.47 3.46
CA PRO A 52 -7.73 30.53 2.40
C PRO A 52 -6.48 30.19 1.57
N CYS A 53 -6.33 28.91 1.20
CA CYS A 53 -5.05 28.39 0.74
C CYS A 53 -4.44 29.19 -0.42
N GLY A 54 -3.14 29.48 -0.31
CA GLY A 54 -2.35 30.19 -1.33
C GLY A 54 -2.55 31.70 -1.38
N GLN A 55 -2.63 32.36 -0.21
CA GLN A 55 -2.52 33.83 -0.11
C GLN A 55 -1.53 34.23 0.99
N ASP A 56 -0.54 33.37 1.25
CA ASP A 56 0.48 33.57 2.27
C ASP A 56 1.85 33.91 1.66
N GLY A 57 1.91 34.07 0.33
CA GLY A 57 3.12 34.39 -0.41
C GLY A 57 4.09 33.21 -0.52
N GLN A 58 3.63 31.99 -0.22
CA GLN A 58 4.42 30.77 -0.30
C GLN A 58 3.74 29.73 -1.18
N CYS A 59 4.48 29.20 -2.16
CA CYS A 59 3.97 28.14 -3.01
C CYS A 59 3.85 26.80 -2.25
N ASN A 60 2.61 26.36 -1.99
CA ASN A 60 2.30 25.17 -1.19
C ASN A 60 1.45 24.12 -1.95
N LEU A 61 1.89 23.70 -3.15
CA LEU A 61 1.19 22.70 -3.99
C LEU A 61 0.85 21.39 -3.27
N ALA A 62 1.63 21.02 -2.25
CA ALA A 62 1.40 19.81 -1.46
C ALA A 62 0.12 19.87 -0.61
N THR A 63 -0.37 21.07 -0.30
CA THR A 63 -1.55 21.31 0.54
C THR A 63 -2.67 22.01 -0.23
N CYS A 64 -2.33 22.82 -1.24
CA CYS A 64 -3.27 23.56 -2.09
C CYS A 64 -2.93 23.30 -3.58
N PRO A 65 -3.65 22.41 -4.29
CA PRO A 65 -3.30 22.02 -5.66
C PRO A 65 -3.35 23.17 -6.68
N ASN A 66 -4.05 24.26 -6.37
CA ASN A 66 -4.21 25.44 -7.21
C ASN A 66 -3.78 26.70 -6.45
N ASP A 67 -2.59 26.66 -5.87
CA ASP A 67 -2.02 27.77 -5.11
C ASP A 67 -1.57 28.91 -6.07
N PRO A 68 -2.19 30.10 -6.03
CA PRO A 68 -1.86 31.19 -6.92
C PRO A 68 -0.51 31.87 -6.60
N ASP A 69 0.12 31.55 -5.45
CA ASP A 69 1.48 31.99 -5.12
C ASP A 69 2.56 31.12 -5.81
N CYS A 70 2.18 30.03 -6.47
CA CYS A 70 3.08 29.20 -7.26
C CYS A 70 3.33 29.78 -8.66
N PRO A 71 4.59 29.80 -9.14
CA PRO A 71 4.88 30.22 -10.50
C PRO A 71 4.17 29.28 -11.49
N PRO A 72 3.60 29.81 -12.60
CA PRO A 72 2.98 28.97 -13.62
C PRO A 72 4.03 28.00 -14.17
N GLU A 73 3.68 26.72 -14.23
CA GLU A 73 4.54 25.68 -14.78
C GLU A 73 4.83 26.00 -16.25
N PRO A 74 6.10 25.90 -16.72
CA PRO A 74 6.43 26.24 -18.10
C PRO A 74 5.68 25.30 -19.05
N GLU A 75 4.83 25.88 -19.90
CA GLU A 75 4.09 25.12 -20.92
C GLU A 75 5.08 24.43 -21.88
N PRO A 76 4.90 23.12 -22.17
CA PRO A 76 5.67 22.45 -23.21
C PRO A 76 5.28 23.01 -24.60
N PRO A 77 6.21 23.10 -25.56
CA PRO A 77 5.96 23.76 -26.84
C PRO A 77 4.89 23.04 -27.66
N GLU A 78 3.90 23.83 -28.09
CA GLU A 78 2.77 23.46 -28.92
C GLU A 78 3.26 22.92 -30.28
N SER A 79 3.02 21.62 -30.54
CA SER A 79 3.37 20.96 -31.79
C SER A 79 2.11 20.68 -32.61
N THR A 80 1.99 21.38 -33.74
CA THR A 80 0.91 21.28 -34.70
C THR A 80 1.00 19.98 -35.52
N SER A 81 -0.13 19.24 -35.60
CA SER A 81 -0.62 18.38 -36.69
C SER A 81 0.37 17.52 -37.53
N GLY A 82 0.18 16.19 -37.51
CA GLY A 82 0.76 15.29 -38.52
C GLY A 82 0.55 13.80 -38.24
N SER A 83 -0.18 13.13 -39.13
CA SER A 83 -0.52 11.71 -39.12
C SER A 83 0.69 10.76 -39.25
N SER A 84 0.44 9.48 -38.91
CA SER A 84 1.21 8.27 -39.24
C SER A 84 2.27 7.78 -38.24
N GLY A 85 1.81 6.94 -37.31
CA GLY A 85 2.42 5.67 -36.91
C GLY A 85 3.89 5.66 -36.51
N THR A 86 4.16 5.41 -35.23
CA THR A 86 5.21 4.51 -34.75
C THR A 86 4.80 4.02 -33.35
N SER A 87 5.09 2.76 -33.05
CA SER A 87 4.90 2.14 -31.73
C SER A 87 5.70 2.91 -30.68
N ASP A 88 5.05 3.86 -30.00
CA ASP A 88 5.69 4.58 -28.91
C ASP A 88 5.97 3.61 -27.76
N ASN A 89 7.23 3.57 -27.33
CA ASN A 89 7.63 3.02 -26.04
C ASN A 89 6.87 3.79 -24.96
N LEU A 90 5.69 3.28 -24.59
CA LEU A 90 4.86 3.78 -23.52
C LEU A 90 5.56 3.48 -22.19
N GLU A 91 6.47 4.37 -21.79
CA GLU A 91 6.96 4.41 -20.41
C GLU A 91 5.79 4.80 -19.50
N PRO A 92 5.56 4.07 -18.38
CA PRO A 92 4.46 4.38 -17.48
C PRO A 92 4.69 5.72 -16.79
N SER A 93 3.60 6.46 -16.52
CA SER A 93 3.67 7.80 -15.92
C SER A 93 4.30 7.80 -14.51
N ARG A 94 4.36 6.62 -13.88
CA ARG A 94 4.75 6.42 -12.47
C ARG A 94 6.07 5.68 -12.29
N ALA A 95 6.94 5.61 -13.31
CA ALA A 95 8.24 4.94 -13.20
C ALA A 95 9.08 5.40 -11.98
N SER A 96 8.97 6.67 -11.56
CA SER A 96 9.69 7.21 -10.39
C SER A 96 9.18 6.69 -9.02
N ASP A 97 7.95 6.18 -8.97
CA ASP A 97 7.34 5.56 -7.79
C ASP A 97 7.67 4.07 -7.65
N ILE A 98 8.28 3.47 -8.67
CA ILE A 98 8.67 2.05 -8.73
C ILE A 98 10.20 1.97 -8.66
N LYS A 99 10.73 1.28 -7.65
CA LYS A 99 12.18 1.26 -7.38
C LYS A 99 12.74 -0.14 -7.31
N ASN A 100 14.00 -0.26 -7.73
CA ASN A 100 14.79 -1.49 -7.68
C ASN A 100 14.21 -2.65 -8.50
N CYS A 101 13.22 -2.39 -9.35
CA CYS A 101 12.66 -3.35 -10.28
C CYS A 101 13.47 -3.33 -11.58
N THR A 102 13.42 -4.42 -12.34
CA THR A 102 13.89 -4.43 -13.72
C THR A 102 13.08 -3.46 -14.59
N THR A 103 13.57 -3.12 -15.78
CA THR A 103 12.82 -2.28 -16.73
C THR A 103 11.47 -2.91 -17.07
N GLN A 104 11.44 -4.22 -17.34
CA GLN A 104 10.20 -4.93 -17.63
C GLN A 104 9.19 -4.82 -16.48
N GLU A 105 9.60 -5.12 -15.25
CA GLU A 105 8.74 -5.02 -14.08
C GLU A 105 8.25 -3.60 -13.86
N THR A 106 9.14 -2.60 -13.99
CA THR A 106 8.76 -1.18 -13.88
C THR A 106 7.65 -0.81 -14.85
N THR A 107 7.81 -1.20 -16.11
CA THR A 107 6.82 -0.97 -17.16
C THR A 107 5.50 -1.68 -16.84
N GLU A 108 5.53 -2.98 -16.56
CA GLU A 108 4.33 -3.80 -16.36
C GLU A 108 3.56 -3.43 -15.08
N ILE A 109 4.27 -3.22 -13.97
CA ILE A 109 3.69 -2.75 -12.70
C ILE A 109 3.11 -1.34 -12.89
N GLY A 110 3.83 -0.45 -13.59
CA GLY A 110 3.37 0.90 -13.88
C GLY A 110 2.07 0.92 -14.66
N PHE A 111 1.98 0.13 -15.74
CA PHE A 111 0.73 -0.03 -16.48
C PHE A 111 -0.42 -0.57 -15.64
N ALA A 112 -0.15 -1.57 -14.78
CA ALA A 112 -1.17 -2.13 -13.91
C ALA A 112 -1.75 -1.06 -12.96
N ILE A 113 -0.87 -0.25 -12.37
CA ILE A 113 -1.26 0.83 -11.47
C ILE A 113 -2.01 1.93 -12.22
N ASP A 114 -1.48 2.40 -13.35
CA ASP A 114 -2.07 3.51 -14.12
C ASP A 114 -3.46 3.13 -14.64
N TRP A 115 -3.60 1.91 -15.16
CA TRP A 115 -4.91 1.41 -15.59
C TRP A 115 -5.91 1.33 -14.45
N GLY A 116 -5.49 0.85 -13.27
CA GLY A 116 -6.33 0.86 -12.07
C GLY A 116 -6.76 2.24 -11.62
N ALA A 117 -5.85 3.21 -11.73
CA ALA A 117 -6.12 4.61 -11.42
C ALA A 117 -7.16 5.20 -12.38
N ASP A 118 -7.06 4.90 -13.68
CA ASP A 118 -7.97 5.38 -14.71
C ASP A 118 -9.35 4.73 -14.61
N ASN A 119 -9.41 3.45 -14.23
CA ASN A 119 -10.65 2.67 -14.10
C ASN A 119 -11.19 2.61 -12.66
N TRP A 120 -10.75 3.56 -11.81
CA TRP A 120 -11.00 3.53 -10.38
C TRP A 120 -12.48 3.41 -10.00
N ALA A 121 -13.39 4.09 -10.70
CA ALA A 121 -14.82 4.05 -10.35
C ALA A 121 -15.42 2.64 -10.46
N GLY A 122 -15.05 1.90 -11.51
CA GLY A 122 -15.43 0.49 -11.66
C GLY A 122 -14.75 -0.39 -10.62
N PHE A 123 -13.45 -0.14 -10.37
CA PHE A 123 -12.68 -0.94 -9.42
C PHE A 123 -13.15 -0.76 -7.97
N GLU A 124 -13.43 0.47 -7.55
CA GLU A 124 -13.99 0.78 -6.24
C GLU A 124 -15.34 0.10 -6.04
N THR A 125 -16.19 0.08 -7.07
CA THR A 125 -17.46 -0.63 -7.02
C THR A 125 -17.26 -2.13 -6.84
N ALA A 126 -16.30 -2.73 -7.57
CA ALA A 126 -15.96 -4.15 -7.43
C ALA A 126 -15.48 -4.49 -6.00
N LEU A 127 -14.51 -3.73 -5.48
CA LEU A 127 -13.98 -3.87 -4.13
C LEU A 127 -15.07 -3.71 -3.06
N GLU A 128 -15.91 -2.67 -3.15
CA GLU A 128 -16.96 -2.43 -2.15
C GLU A 128 -18.16 -3.39 -2.28
N SER A 129 -18.24 -4.17 -3.36
CA SER A 129 -19.28 -5.19 -3.56
C SER A 129 -18.96 -6.54 -2.91
N ILE A 130 -17.73 -6.72 -2.41
CA ILE A 130 -17.32 -7.93 -1.72
C ILE A 130 -18.22 -8.14 -0.50
N ARG A 131 -19.05 -9.19 -0.59
CA ARG A 131 -20.01 -9.54 0.45
C ARG A 131 -19.29 -9.83 1.76
N ASP A 132 -19.87 -9.35 2.87
CA ASP A 132 -19.36 -9.54 4.23
C ASP A 132 -17.99 -8.90 4.52
N TRP A 133 -17.48 -8.03 3.63
CA TRP A 133 -16.30 -7.20 3.92
C TRP A 133 -16.71 -5.93 4.68
N PRO A 134 -16.36 -5.79 5.98
CA PRO A 134 -16.84 -4.67 6.79
C PRO A 134 -16.03 -3.37 6.60
N VAL A 135 -15.02 -3.37 5.72
CA VAL A 135 -14.04 -2.29 5.63
C VAL A 135 -14.20 -1.51 4.32
N LYS A 136 -14.33 -0.19 4.43
CA LYS A 136 -14.36 0.72 3.27
C LYS A 136 -12.98 1.33 3.05
N ILE A 137 -12.12 0.64 2.28
CA ILE A 137 -10.78 1.14 1.96
C ILE A 137 -10.69 1.89 0.62
N GLY A 138 -11.78 1.96 -0.16
CA GLY A 138 -11.83 2.57 -1.50
C GLY A 138 -11.15 3.94 -1.55
N GLY A 139 -11.62 4.91 -0.77
CA GLY A 139 -11.01 6.25 -0.74
C GLY A 139 -9.51 6.27 -0.38
N CYS A 140 -9.03 5.34 0.45
CA CYS A 140 -7.61 5.24 0.77
C CYS A 140 -6.80 4.60 -0.37
N LEU A 141 -7.28 3.49 -0.94
CA LEU A 141 -6.65 2.83 -2.08
C LEU A 141 -6.64 3.75 -3.32
N LYS A 142 -7.69 4.54 -3.53
CA LYS A 142 -7.73 5.58 -4.57
C LYS A 142 -6.51 6.50 -4.49
N ASN A 143 -6.12 6.92 -3.28
CA ASN A 143 -4.95 7.77 -3.09
C ASN A 143 -3.64 7.03 -3.41
N ARG A 144 -3.57 5.70 -3.20
CA ARG A 144 -2.39 4.90 -3.57
C ARG A 144 -2.26 4.79 -5.08
N PHE A 145 -3.36 4.46 -5.76
CA PHE A 145 -3.43 4.37 -7.21
C PHE A 145 -3.25 5.71 -7.93
N LYS A 146 -3.73 6.83 -7.37
CA LYS A 146 -3.69 8.13 -8.07
C LYS A 146 -2.60 9.10 -7.62
N LYS A 147 -2.01 8.92 -6.43
CA LYS A 147 -1.18 9.99 -5.84
C LYS A 147 0.11 9.55 -5.20
N ASN A 148 0.09 8.52 -4.35
CA ASN A 148 1.19 8.32 -3.40
C ASN A 148 1.54 6.87 -3.07
N GLY A 149 0.94 5.90 -3.76
CA GLY A 149 1.36 4.51 -3.68
C GLY A 149 2.72 4.34 -4.35
N LYS A 150 3.61 3.60 -3.70
CA LYS A 150 4.97 3.32 -4.18
C LYS A 150 5.22 1.82 -4.21
N VAL A 151 6.12 1.39 -5.09
CA VAL A 151 6.55 0.00 -5.22
C VAL A 151 8.06 -0.11 -5.05
N VAL A 152 8.51 -1.14 -4.36
CA VAL A 152 9.92 -1.51 -4.25
C VAL A 152 10.05 -3.00 -4.58
N CYS A 153 10.87 -3.35 -5.56
CA CYS A 153 11.28 -4.73 -5.74
C CYS A 153 12.45 -5.02 -4.80
N GLU A 154 12.27 -5.98 -3.90
CA GLU A 154 13.30 -6.38 -2.94
C GLU A 154 14.37 -7.22 -3.61
N ASP A 155 15.60 -7.13 -3.12
CA ASP A 155 16.76 -7.86 -3.67
C ASP A 155 17.04 -9.19 -2.94
N SER A 156 16.27 -9.49 -1.88
CA SER A 156 16.58 -10.55 -0.93
C SER A 156 15.33 -11.12 -0.29
N MET A 157 15.29 -12.45 -0.13
CA MET A 157 14.24 -13.18 0.59
C MET A 157 14.32 -13.07 2.12
N LYS A 158 15.27 -12.28 2.65
CA LYS A 158 15.42 -12.09 4.09
C LYS A 158 14.33 -11.19 4.67
N GLY A 159 14.19 -11.22 6.00
CA GLY A 159 13.30 -10.32 6.72
C GLY A 159 11.83 -10.55 6.37
N LYS A 160 11.14 -9.49 5.95
CA LYS A 160 9.71 -9.54 5.63
C LYS A 160 9.39 -10.33 4.37
N CYS A 161 10.36 -10.60 3.52
CA CYS A 161 10.14 -11.45 2.34
C CYS A 161 10.21 -12.94 2.61
N ASN A 162 10.63 -13.38 3.81
CA ASN A 162 10.75 -14.81 4.09
C ASN A 162 9.38 -15.50 4.09
N GLY A 163 9.08 -16.22 3.01
CA GLY A 163 7.82 -16.93 2.80
C GLY A 163 6.65 -16.07 2.36
N ASN A 164 6.87 -14.80 1.94
CA ASN A 164 5.82 -13.89 1.50
C ASN A 164 6.03 -13.46 0.05
N ASN A 165 4.94 -13.21 -0.68
CA ASN A 165 4.99 -12.66 -2.04
C ASN A 165 5.28 -11.15 -2.04
N GLY A 166 4.82 -10.46 -1.01
CA GLY A 166 5.06 -9.06 -0.79
C GLY A 166 4.90 -8.69 0.68
N TRP A 167 5.10 -7.41 0.97
CA TRP A 167 4.74 -6.83 2.26
C TRP A 167 4.51 -5.33 2.16
N ALA A 168 3.68 -4.82 3.06
CA ALA A 168 3.35 -3.41 3.12
C ALA A 168 4.20 -2.63 4.14
N ALA A 169 4.78 -1.51 3.72
CA ALA A 169 5.33 -0.52 4.64
C ALA A 169 4.28 0.57 4.92
N ALA A 170 3.36 0.29 5.85
CA ALA A 170 2.18 1.14 6.12
C ALA A 170 2.50 2.64 6.30
N LEU A 171 3.58 2.98 7.03
CA LEU A 171 3.95 4.37 7.30
C LEU A 171 4.41 5.13 6.04
N ASN A 172 4.96 4.41 5.05
CA ASN A 172 5.56 4.99 3.86
C ASN A 172 4.79 4.67 2.57
N ARG A 173 3.63 3.99 2.70
CA ARG A 173 2.68 3.73 1.59
C ARG A 173 3.31 2.90 0.47
N LYS A 174 4.22 1.99 0.83
CA LYS A 174 4.95 1.15 -0.11
C LYS A 174 4.39 -0.27 -0.12
N CYS A 175 4.24 -0.80 -1.32
CA CYS A 175 4.21 -2.23 -1.60
C CYS A 175 5.65 -2.66 -1.85
N HIS A 176 6.12 -3.66 -1.13
CA HIS A 176 7.41 -4.29 -1.36
C HIS A 176 7.14 -5.67 -1.99
N MET A 177 7.65 -5.91 -3.19
CA MET A 177 7.49 -7.17 -3.91
C MET A 177 8.72 -8.04 -3.69
N CYS A 178 8.52 -9.28 -3.26
CA CYS A 178 9.59 -10.18 -2.88
C CYS A 178 10.16 -10.95 -4.09
N PRO A 179 11.46 -11.29 -4.09
CA PRO A 179 12.13 -11.93 -5.21
C PRO A 179 11.40 -13.17 -5.75
N ASP A 180 10.96 -14.08 -4.88
CA ASP A 180 10.27 -15.32 -5.29
C ASP A 180 8.94 -15.05 -6.02
N PHE A 181 8.25 -13.95 -5.69
CA PHE A 181 7.08 -13.52 -6.45
C PHE A 181 7.49 -12.98 -7.82
N LEU A 182 8.47 -12.07 -7.86
CA LEU A 182 8.93 -11.46 -9.11
C LEU A 182 9.47 -12.50 -10.10
N ASP A 183 10.26 -13.47 -9.63
CA ASP A 183 10.78 -14.56 -10.46
C ASP A 183 9.66 -15.45 -10.99
N LYS A 184 8.64 -15.74 -10.18
CA LYS A 184 7.45 -16.47 -10.61
C LYS A 184 6.71 -15.71 -11.71
N ILE A 185 6.42 -14.42 -11.49
CA ILE A 185 5.66 -13.61 -12.46
C ILE A 185 6.45 -13.46 -13.76
N ARG A 186 7.78 -13.27 -13.71
CA ARG A 186 8.63 -13.19 -14.89
C ARG A 186 8.55 -14.46 -15.77
N ALA A 187 8.34 -15.62 -15.17
CA ALA A 187 8.19 -16.89 -15.89
C ALA A 187 6.81 -17.06 -16.57
N ILE A 188 5.81 -16.25 -16.21
CA ILE A 188 4.47 -16.32 -16.79
C ILE A 188 4.48 -15.73 -18.21
N SER A 189 4.01 -16.51 -19.18
CA SER A 189 3.81 -16.05 -20.56
C SER A 189 2.64 -15.08 -20.66
N GLY A 190 2.78 -14.03 -21.48
CA GLY A 190 1.75 -13.02 -21.72
C GLY A 190 1.87 -11.82 -20.76
N VAL A 191 1.94 -10.62 -21.32
CA VAL A 191 2.08 -9.38 -20.53
C VAL A 191 0.86 -9.10 -19.66
N GLU A 192 -0.36 -9.29 -20.19
CA GLU A 192 -1.60 -9.07 -19.43
C GLU A 192 -1.73 -10.04 -18.25
N ASN A 193 -1.24 -11.28 -18.39
CA ASN A 193 -1.19 -12.26 -17.30
C ASN A 193 -0.30 -11.76 -16.15
N ARG A 194 0.89 -11.25 -16.46
CA ARG A 194 1.81 -10.69 -15.46
C ARG A 194 1.26 -9.44 -14.80
N GLN A 195 0.70 -8.53 -15.60
CA GLN A 195 0.05 -7.31 -15.11
C GLN A 195 -1.12 -7.61 -14.17
N ALA A 196 -1.92 -8.65 -14.44
CA ALA A 196 -2.98 -9.09 -13.54
C ALA A 196 -2.45 -9.47 -12.15
N CYS A 197 -1.33 -10.21 -12.10
CA CYS A 197 -0.68 -10.57 -10.84
C CYS A 197 -0.08 -9.36 -10.11
N TYR A 198 0.57 -8.45 -10.84
CA TYR A 198 1.08 -7.21 -10.23
C TYR A 198 -0.05 -6.36 -9.68
N PHE A 199 -1.16 -6.23 -10.42
CA PHE A 199 -2.35 -5.49 -10.02
C PHE A 199 -2.95 -6.04 -8.71
N ALA A 200 -3.09 -7.36 -8.61
CA ALA A 200 -3.56 -8.01 -7.41
C ALA A 200 -2.62 -7.74 -6.21
N LEU A 201 -1.31 -7.97 -6.37
CA LEU A 201 -0.36 -7.78 -5.27
C LEU A 201 -0.25 -6.31 -4.82
N VAL A 202 -0.21 -5.34 -5.74
CA VAL A 202 -0.17 -3.92 -5.32
C VAL A 202 -1.44 -3.53 -4.57
N THR A 203 -2.59 -4.05 -5.00
CA THR A 203 -3.87 -3.79 -4.31
C THR A 203 -3.83 -4.38 -2.90
N HIS A 204 -3.42 -5.64 -2.75
CA HIS A 204 -3.26 -6.32 -1.48
C HIS A 204 -2.41 -5.50 -0.50
N GLU A 205 -1.17 -5.23 -0.90
CA GLU A 205 -0.19 -4.61 -0.02
C GLU A 205 -0.54 -3.15 0.27
N TRP A 206 -1.07 -2.41 -0.70
CA TRP A 206 -1.57 -1.07 -0.42
C TRP A 206 -2.82 -1.09 0.45
N GLY A 207 -3.64 -2.14 0.37
CA GLY A 207 -4.74 -2.37 1.30
C GLY A 207 -4.25 -2.43 2.74
N HIS A 208 -3.12 -3.11 3.00
CA HIS A 208 -2.49 -3.15 4.34
C HIS A 208 -1.96 -1.78 4.80
N THR A 209 -1.76 -0.83 3.89
CA THR A 209 -1.44 0.57 4.25
C THR A 209 -2.69 1.40 4.59
N CYS A 210 -3.87 0.90 4.27
CA CYS A 210 -5.16 1.56 4.44
C CYS A 210 -5.95 1.01 5.63
N GLU A 211 -5.88 -0.30 5.86
CA GLU A 211 -6.52 -0.98 6.98
C GLU A 211 -5.47 -1.80 7.75
N ARG A 212 -5.44 -1.63 9.08
CA ARG A 212 -4.42 -2.25 9.96
C ARG A 212 -5.04 -3.09 11.10
N GLY A 213 -6.34 -3.02 11.28
CA GLY A 213 -7.10 -3.70 12.34
C GLY A 213 -7.74 -5.02 11.89
N HIS A 214 -8.07 -5.17 10.61
CA HIS A 214 -8.55 -6.44 10.06
C HIS A 214 -7.39 -7.36 9.68
N LYS A 215 -7.46 -8.61 10.13
CA LYS A 215 -6.37 -9.60 10.02
C LYS A 215 -6.16 -10.14 8.61
N THR A 216 -7.15 -10.02 7.73
CA THR A 216 -7.13 -10.67 6.42
C THR A 216 -7.60 -9.69 5.34
N LEU A 217 -6.72 -9.39 4.39
CA LEU A 217 -7.03 -8.67 3.16
C LEU A 217 -7.01 -9.59 1.94
N GLU A 218 -6.77 -10.88 2.10
CA GLU A 218 -6.68 -11.88 1.03
C GLU A 218 -7.95 -11.89 0.15
N ILE A 219 -9.11 -11.52 0.73
CA ILE A 219 -10.37 -11.38 -0.02
C ILE A 219 -10.31 -10.33 -1.16
N ILE A 220 -9.43 -9.33 -1.07
CA ILE A 220 -9.28 -8.31 -2.11
C ILE A 220 -8.41 -8.76 -3.27
N ASP A 221 -7.67 -9.84 -3.12
CA ASP A 221 -6.68 -10.28 -4.10
C ASP A 221 -7.38 -10.95 -5.28
N ASP A 222 -8.29 -11.88 -4.96
CA ASP A 222 -9.18 -12.52 -5.91
C ASP A 222 -10.01 -11.46 -6.65
N GLU A 223 -10.56 -10.49 -5.94
CA GLU A 223 -11.40 -9.45 -6.54
C GLU A 223 -10.58 -8.53 -7.47
N ALA A 224 -9.39 -8.11 -7.04
CA ALA A 224 -8.51 -7.30 -7.88
C ALA A 224 -8.08 -8.05 -9.15
N PHE A 225 -7.69 -9.32 -9.00
CA PHE A 225 -7.33 -10.16 -10.14
C PHE A 225 -8.51 -10.37 -11.10
N ASN A 226 -9.70 -10.69 -10.57
CA ASN A 226 -10.91 -10.91 -11.38
C ASN A 226 -11.38 -9.63 -12.06
N PHE A 227 -11.28 -8.49 -11.39
CA PHE A 227 -11.57 -7.18 -11.98
C PHE A 227 -10.64 -6.93 -13.17
N TRP A 228 -9.33 -7.13 -13.01
CA TRP A 228 -8.38 -7.00 -14.11
C TRP A 228 -8.73 -7.95 -15.26
N LYS A 229 -8.88 -9.26 -14.97
CA LYS A 229 -9.18 -10.30 -15.95
C LYS A 229 -10.46 -10.04 -16.74
N SER A 230 -11.51 -9.51 -16.09
CA SER A 230 -12.77 -9.20 -16.74
C SER A 230 -12.67 -8.09 -17.80
N ASN A 231 -11.63 -7.24 -17.70
CA ASN A 231 -11.39 -6.13 -18.63
C ASN A 231 -10.23 -6.39 -19.61
N HIS A 232 -9.50 -7.50 -19.45
CA HIS A 232 -8.33 -7.86 -20.25
C HIS A 232 -8.49 -9.29 -20.79
N PRO A 233 -9.09 -9.46 -21.99
CA PRO A 233 -9.42 -10.78 -22.53
C PRO A 233 -8.19 -11.62 -22.90
N GLY A 234 -7.00 -11.03 -22.96
CA GLY A 234 -5.74 -11.77 -23.13
C GLY A 234 -5.25 -12.46 -21.86
N VAL A 235 -5.93 -12.27 -20.71
CA VAL A 235 -5.63 -12.97 -19.47
C VAL A 235 -6.15 -14.41 -19.52
N THR A 236 -5.24 -15.36 -19.60
CA THR A 236 -5.52 -16.81 -19.71
C THR A 236 -5.25 -17.59 -18.44
N ILE A 237 -4.57 -16.99 -17.46
CA ILE A 237 -4.26 -17.62 -16.17
C ILE A 237 -5.36 -17.40 -15.13
N ASN A 238 -5.27 -18.10 -14.01
CA ASN A 238 -6.09 -17.90 -12.81
C ASN A 238 -5.26 -17.28 -11.68
N PHE A 239 -5.93 -16.75 -10.66
CA PHE A 239 -5.26 -16.08 -9.54
C PHE A 239 -4.17 -16.94 -8.87
N ASN A 240 -4.44 -18.23 -8.66
CA ASN A 240 -3.47 -19.17 -8.07
C ASN A 240 -2.15 -19.28 -8.87
N ASP A 241 -2.16 -18.99 -10.18
CA ASP A 241 -0.95 -19.01 -10.99
C ASP A 241 0.01 -17.85 -10.63
N CYS A 242 -0.49 -16.79 -9.99
CA CYS A 242 0.32 -15.73 -9.40
C CYS A 242 1.04 -16.18 -8.11
N GLY A 243 0.72 -17.36 -7.58
CA GLY A 243 1.27 -17.90 -6.34
C GLY A 243 0.79 -17.19 -5.08
N MET A 244 -0.35 -16.50 -5.15
CA MET A 244 -1.06 -15.89 -4.04
C MET A 244 -2.23 -16.81 -3.62
N GLN A 245 -2.57 -16.82 -2.32
CA GLN A 245 -3.61 -17.69 -1.70
C GLN A 245 -4.30 -16.96 -0.56
#